data_AF-A0AAV3XP07-F1
#
_entry.id   AF-A0AAV3XP07-F1
#
_cell.length_a   1.000
_cell.length_b   1.000
_cell.length_c   1.000
_cell.angle_alpha   90.00
_cell.angle_beta   90.00
_cell.angle_gamma   90.00
#
_symmetry.space_group_name_H-M   'P 1'
#
loop_
_entity.id
_entity.type
_entity.pdbx_description
1 polymer ?
#
loop_
_entity_poly.entity_id
_entity_poly.type
_entity_poly.pdbx_seq_one_letter_code
_entity_poly.pdbx_strand_id
1 'polypeptide(L)' 'MESLRWCGARERYQKAQCEEGREEGMRQKAIAIARQLLDRLDDETISQTTGLSLSEVRRLR' A
#
# COMPACT_ATOMS: atom_id res chain seq x y z
N MET A 1 39.04 15.92 0.24
CA MET A 1 38.78 14.82 -0.72
C MET A 1 37.55 14.03 -0.23
N GLU A 2 36.38 14.67 -0.14
CA GLU A 2 35.19 14.08 0.53
C GLU A 2 33.86 14.37 -0.19
N SER A 3 33.89 15.01 -1.37
CA SER A 3 32.68 15.47 -2.05
C SER A 3 32.00 14.43 -2.95
N LEU A 4 32.64 13.28 -3.20
CA LEU A 4 32.14 12.25 -4.12
C LEU A 4 31.25 11.18 -3.44
N ARG A 5 31.13 11.22 -2.11
CA ARG A 5 30.40 10.18 -1.35
C ARG A 5 28.87 10.33 -1.40
N TRP A 6 28.39 11.52 -1.78
CA TRP A 6 26.96 11.87 -1.78
C TRP A 6 26.26 11.67 -3.14
N CYS A 7 26.99 11.47 -4.23
CA CYS A 7 26.40 11.37 -5.57
C CYS A 7 25.53 10.10 -5.75
N GLY A 8 25.89 8.99 -5.08
CA GLY A 8 25.12 7.73 -5.16
C GLY A 8 23.93 7.63 -4.21
N ALA A 9 23.85 8.48 -3.18
CA ALA A 9 22.80 8.39 -2.16
C ALA A 9 21.45 8.94 -2.64
N ARG A 10 21.47 9.99 -3.48
CA ARG A 10 20.28 10.69 -3.96
C ARG A 10 19.44 9.85 -4.92
N GLU A 11 20.11 9.11 -5.81
CA GLU A 11 19.46 8.25 -6.80
C GLU A 11 18.77 7.04 -6.15
N ARG A 12 19.37 6.47 -5.11
CA ARG A 12 18.75 5.37 -4.33
C ARG A 12 17.53 5.86 -3.56
N TYR A 13 17.61 7.05 -2.98
CA TYR A 13 16.49 7.65 -2.24
C TYR A 13 15.28 7.94 -3.14
N GLN A 14 15.55 8.44 -4.35
CA GLN A 14 14.49 8.77 -5.31
C GLN A 14 13.78 7.53 -5.87
N LYS A 15 14.51 6.41 -6.05
CA LYS A 15 13.90 5.12 -6.40
C LYS A 15 13.06 4.55 -5.25
N ALA A 16 13.59 4.55 -4.03
CA ALA A 16 12.86 4.07 -2.86
C ALA A 16 11.54 4.82 -2.65
N GLN A 17 11.56 6.16 -2.72
CA GLN A 17 10.33 6.96 -2.56
C GLN A 17 9.29 6.72 -3.67
N CYS A 18 9.70 6.41 -4.90
CA CYS A 18 8.77 6.14 -6.00
C CYS A 18 8.13 4.75 -5.88
N GLU A 19 8.86 3.78 -5.33
CA GLU A 19 8.37 2.44 -5.08
C GLU A 19 7.43 2.41 -3.87
N GLU A 20 7.82 3.05 -2.76
CA GLU A 20 6.98 3.23 -1.57
C GLU A 20 5.69 3.98 -1.90
N GLY A 21 5.75 5.06 -2.68
CA GLY A 21 4.57 5.82 -3.07
C GLY A 21 3.56 5.03 -3.92
N ARG A 22 4.03 4.09 -4.75
CA ARG A 22 3.15 3.22 -5.54
C ARG A 22 2.53 2.12 -4.69
N GLU A 23 3.31 1.47 -3.84
CA GLU A 23 2.80 0.45 -2.91
C GLU A 23 1.80 1.03 -1.93
N GLU A 24 2.12 2.18 -1.34
CA GLU A 24 1.23 2.91 -0.43
C GLU A 24 -0.07 3.31 -1.14
N GLY A 25 0.02 3.78 -2.39
CA GLY A 25 -1.15 4.14 -3.19
C GLY A 25 -2.04 2.96 -3.53
N MET A 26 -1.47 1.79 -3.84
CA MET A 26 -2.24 0.57 -4.10
C MET A 26 -2.88 0.02 -2.82
N ARG A 27 -2.13 -0.02 -1.71
CA ARG A 27 -2.67 -0.41 -0.40
C ARG A 27 -3.78 0.53 0.04
N GLN A 28 -3.58 1.84 -0.04
CA GLN A 28 -4.62 2.81 0.34
C GLN A 28 -5.88 2.69 -0.53
N LYS A 29 -5.75 2.43 -1.84
CA LYS A 29 -6.90 2.15 -2.69
C LYS A 29 -7.63 0.87 -2.27
N ALA A 30 -6.90 -0.23 -2.04
CA ALA A 30 -7.49 -1.48 -1.58
C ALA A 30 -8.21 -1.30 -0.23
N ILE A 31 -7.61 -0.56 0.70
CA ILE A 31 -8.18 -0.24 2.01
C ILE A 31 -9.41 0.67 1.89
N ALA A 32 -9.38 1.67 1.01
CA ALA A 32 -10.52 2.57 0.80
C ALA A 32 -11.72 1.81 0.20
N ILE A 33 -11.47 0.93 -0.77
CA ILE A 33 -12.49 0.05 -1.34
C ILE A 33 -13.00 -0.92 -0.27
N ALA A 34 -12.10 -1.55 0.50
CA ALA A 34 -12.47 -2.44 1.58
C ALA A 34 -13.30 -1.73 2.66
N ARG A 35 -12.97 -0.50 3.07
CA ARG A 35 -13.76 0.30 4.03
C ARG A 35 -15.15 0.66 3.51
N GLN A 36 -15.27 1.01 2.22
CA GLN A 36 -16.57 1.27 1.61
C GLN A 36 -17.45 0.01 1.50
N LEU A 37 -16.83 -1.15 1.31
CA LEU A 37 -17.55 -2.43 1.24
C LEU A 37 -17.84 -2.99 2.64
N LEU A 38 -16.96 -2.82 3.63
CA LEU A 38 -17.14 -3.22 5.04
C LEU A 38 -18.38 -2.58 5.68
N ASP A 39 -18.75 -1.39 5.21
CA ASP A 39 -19.94 -0.68 5.66
C ASP A 39 -21.26 -1.29 5.11
N ARG A 40 -21.17 -2.13 4.07
CA ARG A 40 -22.35 -2.60 3.29
C ARG A 40 -22.43 -4.12 3.07
N LEU A 41 -21.32 -4.85 3.19
CA LEU A 41 -21.18 -6.26 2.83
C LEU A 41 -20.38 -7.04 3.87
N ASP A 42 -20.57 -8.36 3.88
CA ASP A 42 -19.83 -9.29 4.73
C ASP A 42 -18.38 -9.48 4.26
N ASP A 43 -17.49 -9.80 5.21
CA ASP A 43 -16.05 -9.94 5.01
C ASP A 43 -15.69 -10.86 3.81
N GLU A 44 -16.51 -11.89 3.56
CA GLU A 44 -16.36 -12.86 2.46
C GLU A 44 -16.48 -12.21 1.08
N THR A 45 -17.46 -11.32 0.90
CA THR A 45 -17.68 -10.63 -0.38
C THR A 45 -16.60 -9.58 -0.62
N ILE A 46 -16.12 -8.95 0.45
CA ILE A 46 -15.03 -7.97 0.42
C ILE A 46 -13.74 -8.65 0.02
N SER A 47 -13.45 -9.82 0.58
CA SER A 47 -12.29 -10.63 0.22
C SER A 47 -12.29 -10.98 -1.28
N GLN A 48 -13.43 -11.42 -1.82
CA GLN A 48 -13.55 -11.69 -3.25
C GLN A 48 -13.42 -10.44 -4.13
N THR A 49 -13.96 -9.31 -3.69
CA THR A 49 -13.99 -8.06 -4.48
C THR A 49 -12.65 -7.33 -4.46
N THR A 50 -11.98 -7.29 -3.31
CA THR A 50 -10.70 -6.58 -3.12
C THR A 50 -9.49 -7.48 -3.35
N GLY A 51 -9.68 -8.80 -3.39
CA GLY A 51 -8.59 -9.77 -3.42
C GLY A 51 -7.78 -9.83 -2.12
N LEU A 52 -8.26 -9.18 -1.05
CA LEU A 52 -7.65 -9.24 0.28
C LEU A 52 -8.06 -10.52 0.98
N SER A 53 -7.18 -11.06 1.83
CA SER A 53 -7.53 -12.22 2.65
C SER A 53 -8.62 -11.85 3.67
N LEU A 54 -9.50 -12.79 4.04
CA LEU A 54 -10.46 -12.60 5.15
C LEU A 54 -9.81 -12.05 6.43
N SER A 55 -8.58 -12.50 6.74
CA SER A 55 -7.79 -12.01 7.87
C SER A 55 -7.39 -10.54 7.74
N GLU A 56 -7.11 -10.06 6.53
CA GLU A 56 -6.81 -8.64 6.29
C GLU A 56 -8.07 -7.80 6.36
N VAL A 57 -9.17 -8.27 5.80
CA VAL A 57 -10.48 -7.59 5.88
C VAL A 57 -10.91 -7.43 7.35
N ARG A 58 -10.81 -8.50 8.15
CA ARG A 58 -11.07 -8.45 9.60
C ARG A 58 -10.15 -7.52 10.38
N ARG A 59 -8.93 -7.30 9.90
CA ARG A 59 -7.93 -6.42 10.52
C ARG A 59 -8.15 -4.95 10.17
N LEU A 60 -9.00 -4.67 9.17
CA LEU A 60 -9.41 -3.32 8.77
C LEU A 60 -10.66 -2.83 9.51
N ARG A 61 -11.36 -3.73 10.21
CA ARG A 61 -12.47 -3.43 11.11
C ARG A 61 -11.97 -3.04 12.49
#